data_AF-A0A3D9AW24-F1
#
_entry.id   AF-A0A3D9AW24-F1
#
_cell.length_a   1.000
_cell.length_b   1.000
_cell.length_c   1.000
_cell.angle_alpha   90.00
_cell.angle_beta   90.00
_cell.angle_gamma   90.00
#
_symmetry.space_group_name_H-M   'P 1'
#
loop_
_entity.id
_entity.type
_entity.pdbx_description
1 polymer ?
#
loop_
_entity_poly.entity_id
_entity_poly.type
_entity_poly.pdbx_seq_one_letter_code
_entity_poly.pdbx_strand_id
1 'polypeptide(L)'
;METKLNELYAFLIENRKYNFELQNNYYKRILRNYEDSTDRLIALLYETANTQSRPKIDKLKNFHKNIFENKNSVNNFENFVKFLNAGQNVNFESLFLGLKKQEGWGDKTSALFVKVIYHIHNGQYDEELRIWDSVPNFNEDNDNLYLPVDAVIINIFNKMKKQNWNFRTINKKLSEIENRKKLDIEVWDDLWFWGFINQKGSSDRSFEWNEGKYWMLFDSNKSQDKIREIKKKSAQFNSILNK
;
A
#
# COMPACT_ATOMS: atom_id res chain seq x y z
N MET A 1 -24.35 -1.15 1.84
CA MET A 1 -22.90 -0.90 1.70
C MET A 1 -22.14 -1.54 2.85
N GLU A 2 -22.55 -1.29 4.09
CA GLU A 2 -21.90 -1.85 5.29
C GLU A 2 -21.86 -3.39 5.30
N THR A 3 -22.98 -4.07 5.00
CA THR A 3 -23.00 -5.54 4.83
C THR A 3 -21.96 -6.02 3.81
N LYS A 4 -21.84 -5.34 2.65
CA LYS A 4 -20.83 -5.67 1.64
C LYS A 4 -19.41 -5.44 2.14
N LEU A 5 -19.16 -4.36 2.89
CA LEU A 5 -17.85 -4.11 3.50
C LEU A 5 -17.50 -5.21 4.50
N ASN A 6 -18.45 -5.66 5.32
CA ASN A 6 -18.21 -6.77 6.26
C ASN A 6 -17.92 -8.10 5.54
N GLU A 7 -18.67 -8.43 4.50
CA GLU A 7 -18.41 -9.60 3.67
C GLU A 7 -17.05 -9.51 2.95
N LEU A 8 -16.72 -8.35 2.40
CA LEU A 8 -15.41 -8.10 1.79
C LEU A 8 -14.30 -8.27 2.82
N TYR A 9 -14.42 -7.65 3.99
CA TYR A 9 -13.40 -7.75 5.03
C TYR A 9 -13.17 -9.20 5.44
N ALA A 10 -14.24 -9.98 5.66
CA ALA A 10 -14.13 -11.40 5.97
C ALA A 10 -13.40 -12.16 4.86
N PHE A 11 -13.74 -11.89 3.58
CA PHE A 11 -13.03 -12.45 2.44
C PHE A 11 -11.54 -12.05 2.43
N LEU A 12 -11.20 -10.80 2.71
CA LEU A 12 -9.80 -10.36 2.72
C LEU A 12 -9.01 -11.07 3.82
N ILE A 13 -9.56 -11.20 5.03
CA ILE A 13 -8.95 -11.95 6.15
C ILE A 13 -8.68 -13.41 5.75
N GLU A 14 -9.65 -14.10 5.18
CA GLU A 14 -9.50 -15.51 4.79
C GLU A 14 -8.48 -15.72 3.68
N ASN A 15 -8.16 -14.66 2.92
CA ASN A 15 -7.34 -14.74 1.72
C ASN A 15 -6.10 -13.81 1.78
N ARG A 16 -5.66 -13.39 2.98
CA ARG A 16 -4.46 -12.54 3.19
C ARG A 16 -3.20 -13.08 2.49
N LYS A 17 -3.04 -14.41 2.52
CA LYS A 17 -1.84 -15.11 2.06
C LYS A 17 -1.40 -14.74 0.64
N TYR A 18 -2.33 -14.43 -0.28
CA TYR A 18 -1.98 -14.20 -1.68
C TYR A 18 -1.32 -12.85 -1.91
N ASN A 19 -1.86 -11.77 -1.32
CA ASN A 19 -1.24 -10.47 -1.44
C ASN A 19 0.02 -10.39 -0.56
N PHE A 20 0.02 -11.07 0.59
CA PHE A 20 1.23 -11.22 1.41
C PHE A 20 2.39 -11.84 0.62
N GLU A 21 2.18 -12.99 -0.04
CA GLU A 21 3.21 -13.65 -0.88
C GLU A 21 3.71 -12.73 -1.99
N LEU A 22 2.78 -12.08 -2.70
CA LEU A 22 3.09 -11.11 -3.76
C LEU A 22 3.95 -9.95 -3.24
N GLN A 23 3.56 -9.35 -2.13
CA GLN A 23 4.24 -8.20 -1.54
C GLN A 23 5.60 -8.58 -0.98
N ASN A 24 5.73 -9.74 -0.34
CA ASN A 24 7.03 -10.20 0.16
C ASN A 24 8.03 -10.39 -0.99
N ASN A 25 7.60 -11.00 -2.11
CA ASN A 25 8.42 -11.12 -3.31
C ASN A 25 8.78 -9.75 -3.92
N TYR A 26 7.80 -8.85 -4.00
CA TYR A 26 7.99 -7.47 -4.46
C TYR A 26 9.04 -6.74 -3.61
N TYR A 27 8.97 -6.81 -2.28
CA TYR A 27 9.94 -6.19 -1.38
C TYR A 27 11.33 -6.80 -1.51
N LYS A 28 11.44 -8.14 -1.61
CA LYS A 28 12.72 -8.82 -1.89
C LYS A 28 13.38 -8.32 -3.15
N ARG A 29 12.63 -8.18 -4.24
CA ARG A 29 13.17 -7.69 -5.51
C ARG A 29 13.75 -6.29 -5.40
N ILE A 30 13.19 -5.44 -4.55
CA ILE A 30 13.61 -4.05 -4.36
C ILE A 30 14.80 -3.96 -3.40
N LEU A 31 14.75 -4.67 -2.27
CA LEU A 31 15.63 -4.39 -1.13
C LEU A 31 16.82 -5.35 -1.02
N ARG A 32 16.71 -6.57 -1.54
CA ARG A 32 17.70 -7.64 -1.27
C ARG A 32 19.10 -7.36 -1.83
N ASN A 33 19.19 -6.57 -2.89
CA ASN A 33 20.46 -6.25 -3.56
C ASN A 33 21.24 -5.10 -2.91
N TYR A 34 20.72 -4.53 -1.82
CA TYR A 34 21.35 -3.41 -1.13
C TYR A 34 21.76 -3.85 0.28
N GLU A 35 23.02 -3.61 0.63
CA GLU A 35 23.55 -3.88 1.98
C GLU A 35 23.28 -2.70 2.93
N ASP A 36 23.43 -1.47 2.42
CA ASP A 36 23.27 -0.24 3.21
C ASP A 36 21.80 0.19 3.38
N SER A 37 21.45 0.62 4.59
CA SER A 37 20.11 1.10 4.95
C SER A 37 19.67 2.33 4.14
N THR A 38 20.59 3.25 3.84
CA THR A 38 20.28 4.46 3.08
C THR A 38 20.02 4.12 1.62
N ASP A 39 20.80 3.24 1.03
CA ASP A 39 20.58 2.82 -0.35
C ASP A 39 19.28 1.99 -0.50
N ARG A 40 18.93 1.15 0.50
CA ARG A 40 17.61 0.49 0.60
C ARG A 40 16.46 1.49 0.64
N LEU A 41 16.58 2.51 1.50
CA LEU A 41 15.60 3.60 1.59
C LEU A 41 15.43 4.31 0.25
N ILE A 42 16.55 4.69 -0.38
CA ILE A 42 16.54 5.36 -1.67
C ILE A 42 15.85 4.50 -2.73
N ALA A 43 16.21 3.21 -2.84
CA ALA A 43 15.58 2.28 -3.77
C ALA A 43 14.06 2.22 -3.57
N LEU A 44 13.60 2.12 -2.32
CA LEU A 44 12.17 2.09 -2.01
C LEU A 44 11.46 3.41 -2.34
N LEU A 45 12.09 4.57 -2.09
CA LEU A 45 11.55 5.88 -2.44
C LEU A 45 11.35 6.00 -3.96
N TYR A 46 12.33 5.58 -4.76
CA TYR A 46 12.23 5.58 -6.23
C TYR A 46 11.13 4.64 -6.72
N GLU A 47 11.11 3.40 -6.23
CA GLU A 47 10.07 2.43 -6.58
C GLU A 47 8.68 2.94 -6.26
N THR A 48 8.49 3.50 -5.06
CA THR A 48 7.21 4.08 -4.65
C THR A 48 6.79 5.23 -5.55
N ALA A 49 7.71 6.16 -5.85
CA ALA A 49 7.43 7.29 -6.73
C ALA A 49 7.08 6.86 -8.16
N ASN A 50 7.72 5.79 -8.67
CA ASN A 50 7.47 5.24 -10.00
C ASN A 50 6.14 4.48 -10.11
N THR A 51 5.45 4.18 -9.00
CA THR A 51 4.07 3.66 -9.05
C THR A 51 3.02 4.72 -9.42
N GLN A 52 3.41 6.00 -9.50
CA GLN A 52 2.54 7.07 -9.95
C GLN A 52 2.23 6.90 -11.45
N SER A 53 0.96 7.02 -11.84
CA SER A 53 0.57 6.89 -13.26
C SER A 53 1.17 7.99 -14.15
N ARG A 54 1.45 9.16 -13.56
CA ARG A 54 2.16 10.28 -14.18
C ARG A 54 3.07 10.92 -13.12
N PRO A 55 4.29 10.39 -12.91
CA PRO A 55 5.20 10.91 -11.90
C PRO A 55 5.49 12.39 -12.15
N LYS A 56 5.43 13.22 -11.10
CA LYS A 56 5.77 14.65 -11.19
C LYS A 56 7.30 14.81 -11.15
N ILE A 57 7.99 14.34 -12.19
CA ILE A 57 9.46 14.16 -12.22
C ILE A 57 10.19 15.43 -11.77
N ASP A 58 9.83 16.61 -12.28
CA ASP A 58 10.49 17.86 -11.91
C ASP A 58 10.34 18.20 -10.42
N LYS A 59 9.21 17.83 -9.81
CA LYS A 59 8.97 18.03 -8.37
C LYS A 59 9.72 16.99 -7.54
N LEU A 60 9.70 15.73 -7.99
CA LEU A 60 10.40 14.62 -7.33
C LEU A 60 11.93 14.80 -7.36
N LYS A 61 12.47 15.43 -8.41
CA LYS A 61 13.91 15.70 -8.56
C LYS A 61 14.49 16.38 -7.33
N ASN A 62 13.86 17.45 -6.84
CA ASN A 62 14.38 18.22 -5.71
C ASN A 62 14.36 17.39 -4.42
N PHE A 63 13.30 16.61 -4.21
CA PHE A 63 13.21 15.68 -3.09
C PHE A 63 14.35 14.65 -3.10
N HIS A 64 14.54 13.94 -4.22
CA HIS A 64 15.60 12.92 -4.31
C HIS A 64 16.99 13.54 -4.19
N LYS A 65 17.24 14.69 -4.83
CA LYS A 65 18.52 15.40 -4.70
C LYS A 65 18.82 15.72 -3.22
N ASN A 66 17.83 16.23 -2.49
CA ASN A 66 17.98 16.55 -1.07
C ASN A 66 18.30 15.30 -0.22
N ILE A 67 17.70 14.15 -0.52
CA ILE A 67 18.03 12.87 0.14
C ILE A 67 19.48 12.47 -0.12
N PHE A 68 19.94 12.54 -1.37
CA PHE A 68 21.33 12.19 -1.72
C PHE A 68 22.36 13.14 -1.11
N GLU A 69 22.05 14.42 -1.00
CA GLU A 69 22.92 15.42 -0.36
C GLU A 69 22.98 15.25 1.17
N ASN A 70 21.98 14.59 1.76
CA ASN A 70 21.82 14.46 3.22
C ASN A 70 21.67 12.99 3.66
N LYS A 71 22.44 12.06 3.07
CA LYS A 71 22.38 10.62 3.41
C LYS A 71 22.47 10.32 4.91
N ASN A 72 23.32 11.06 5.63
CA ASN A 72 23.48 10.88 7.08
C ASN A 72 22.21 11.25 7.88
N SER A 73 21.35 12.11 7.33
CA SER A 73 20.10 12.54 7.96
C SER A 73 18.95 11.56 7.73
N VAL A 74 19.18 10.44 7.04
CA VAL A 74 18.16 9.42 6.74
C VAL A 74 18.60 8.00 7.10
N ASN A 75 19.70 7.87 7.85
CA ASN A 75 20.32 6.61 8.24
C ASN A 75 19.53 5.80 9.30
N ASN A 76 18.51 6.39 9.92
CA ASN A 76 17.56 5.70 10.77
C ASN A 76 16.16 6.35 10.64
N PHE A 77 15.14 5.65 11.15
CA PHE A 77 13.75 6.09 11.05
C PHE A 77 13.50 7.45 11.71
N GLU A 78 14.03 7.67 12.91
CA GLU A 78 13.86 8.92 13.64
C GLU A 78 14.45 10.11 12.87
N ASN A 79 15.67 9.96 12.37
CA ASN A 79 16.35 10.97 11.57
C ASN A 79 15.58 11.25 10.29
N PHE A 80 15.08 10.21 9.62
CA PHE A 80 14.27 10.39 8.41
C PHE A 80 12.95 11.14 8.68
N VAL A 81 12.23 10.80 9.75
CA VAL A 81 11.01 11.53 10.15
C VAL A 81 11.34 12.97 10.49
N LYS A 82 12.41 13.23 11.25
CA LYS A 82 12.87 14.59 11.58
C LYS A 82 13.29 15.39 10.36
N PHE A 83 13.95 14.74 9.41
CA PHE A 83 14.35 15.34 8.13
C PHE A 83 13.12 15.79 7.32
N LEU A 84 12.06 14.99 7.30
CA LEU A 84 10.83 15.31 6.56
C LEU A 84 9.89 16.27 7.31
N ASN A 85 9.86 16.19 8.64
CA ASN A 85 8.81 16.75 9.47
C ASN A 85 9.34 17.15 10.86
N ALA A 86 10.30 18.08 10.87
CA ALA A 86 10.97 18.53 12.08
C ALA A 86 9.99 18.94 13.21
N GLY A 87 10.30 18.53 14.44
CA GLY A 87 9.53 18.87 15.64
C GLY A 87 8.23 18.09 15.84
N GLN A 88 7.98 17.03 15.06
CA GLN A 88 6.86 16.12 15.26
C GLN A 88 7.28 14.84 15.99
N ASN A 89 6.29 14.06 16.43
CA ASN A 89 6.50 12.75 17.03
C ASN A 89 7.18 11.80 16.04
N VAL A 90 7.91 10.81 16.56
CA VAL A 90 8.57 9.80 15.73
C VAL A 90 7.63 8.60 15.61
N ASN A 91 6.75 8.61 14.60
CA ASN A 91 5.75 7.56 14.35
C ASN A 91 5.33 7.50 12.86
N PHE A 92 4.48 6.54 12.49
CA PHE A 92 4.09 6.32 11.09
C PHE A 92 3.21 7.45 10.54
N GLU A 93 2.34 8.05 11.34
CA GLU A 93 1.55 9.24 11.00
C GLU A 93 2.47 10.42 10.66
N SER A 94 3.51 10.67 11.46
CA SER A 94 4.43 11.77 11.22
C SER A 94 5.29 11.55 9.98
N LEU A 95 5.64 10.29 9.67
CA LEU A 95 6.25 9.91 8.40
C LEU A 95 5.31 10.20 7.21
N PHE A 96 4.03 9.82 7.31
CA PHE A 96 3.02 10.09 6.28
C PHE A 96 2.85 11.59 6.04
N LEU A 97 2.65 12.38 7.10
CA LEU A 97 2.50 13.82 7.02
C LEU A 97 3.77 14.49 6.48
N GLY A 98 4.95 14.00 6.88
CA GLY A 98 6.24 14.47 6.41
C GLY A 98 6.42 14.29 4.90
N LEU A 99 6.15 13.08 4.40
CA LEU A 99 6.20 12.77 2.96
C LEU A 99 5.17 13.58 2.18
N LYS A 100 3.93 13.66 2.68
CA LYS A 100 2.86 14.40 2.02
C LYS A 100 3.17 15.90 1.83
N LYS A 101 3.98 16.50 2.71
CA LYS A 101 4.43 17.89 2.58
C LYS A 101 5.48 18.08 1.49
N GLN A 102 6.15 17.02 1.05
CA GLN A 102 7.18 17.10 0.03
C GLN A 102 6.57 17.28 -1.36
N GLU A 103 7.17 18.15 -2.18
CA GLU A 103 6.72 18.31 -3.56
C GLU A 103 6.88 17.01 -4.35
N GLY A 104 5.85 16.68 -5.15
CA GLY A 104 5.83 15.43 -5.93
C GLY A 104 5.28 14.22 -5.17
N TRP A 105 5.14 14.33 -3.85
CA TRP A 105 4.45 13.36 -3.02
C TRP A 105 2.99 13.77 -2.79
N GLY A 106 2.10 12.80 -2.83
CA GLY A 106 0.66 12.99 -2.58
C GLY A 106 0.14 11.95 -1.61
N ASP A 107 -1.15 12.03 -1.28
CA ASP A 107 -1.78 11.15 -0.29
C ASP A 107 -1.53 9.66 -0.58
N LYS A 108 -1.84 9.19 -1.80
CA LYS A 108 -1.63 7.79 -2.20
C LYS A 108 -0.18 7.36 -2.06
N THR A 109 0.75 8.11 -2.66
CA THR A 109 2.17 7.73 -2.71
C THR A 109 2.79 7.72 -1.31
N SER A 110 2.44 8.70 -0.47
CA SER A 110 2.92 8.78 0.91
C SER A 110 2.37 7.62 1.75
N ALA A 111 1.07 7.33 1.63
CA ALA A 111 0.45 6.19 2.30
C ALA A 111 1.07 4.86 1.86
N LEU A 112 1.34 4.70 0.55
CA LEU A 112 1.97 3.50 0.01
C LEU A 112 3.37 3.30 0.61
N PHE A 113 4.18 4.35 0.66
CA PHE A 113 5.52 4.25 1.23
C PHE A 113 5.47 3.90 2.73
N VAL A 114 4.66 4.62 3.52
CA VAL A 114 4.51 4.37 4.97
C VAL A 114 4.05 2.95 5.23
N LYS A 115 3.11 2.44 4.42
CA LYS A 115 2.65 1.06 4.48
C LYS A 115 3.80 0.07 4.26
N VAL A 116 4.64 0.27 3.25
CA VAL A 116 5.79 -0.61 3.02
C VAL A 116 6.75 -0.59 4.20
N ILE A 117 7.04 0.59 4.78
CA ILE A 117 7.86 0.70 5.99
C ILE A 117 7.21 -0.05 7.16
N TYR A 118 5.90 0.07 7.34
CA TYR A 118 5.17 -0.68 8.36
C TYR A 118 5.30 -2.19 8.13
N HIS A 119 5.02 -2.68 6.92
CA HIS A 119 5.10 -4.10 6.55
C HIS A 119 6.46 -4.69 6.92
N ILE A 120 7.55 -4.10 6.44
CA ILE A 120 8.89 -4.68 6.59
C ILE A 120 9.45 -4.56 8.02
N HIS A 121 8.94 -3.64 8.85
CA HIS A 121 9.44 -3.43 10.22
C HIS A 121 8.54 -3.99 11.31
N ASN A 122 7.22 -3.83 11.18
CA ASN A 122 6.21 -4.18 12.18
C ASN A 122 5.29 -5.32 11.72
N GLY A 123 5.25 -5.61 10.43
CA GLY A 123 4.45 -6.70 9.86
C GLY A 123 5.13 -8.06 9.97
N GLN A 124 4.50 -9.08 9.39
CA GLN A 124 4.98 -10.46 9.39
C GLN A 124 5.90 -10.78 8.19
N TYR A 125 6.60 -9.78 7.66
CA TYR A 125 7.47 -9.93 6.49
C TYR A 125 8.89 -10.32 6.91
N ASP A 126 9.69 -10.76 5.94
CA ASP A 126 11.03 -11.29 6.24
C ASP A 126 11.94 -10.23 6.87
N GLU A 127 12.61 -10.58 7.98
CA GLU A 127 13.44 -9.65 8.73
C GLU A 127 14.61 -9.07 7.91
N GLU A 128 15.08 -9.82 6.91
CA GLU A 128 16.13 -9.38 5.97
C GLU A 128 15.71 -8.16 5.14
N LEU A 129 14.41 -7.82 5.10
CA LEU A 129 13.87 -6.67 4.37
C LEU A 129 13.89 -5.37 5.18
N ARG A 130 14.18 -5.43 6.48
CA ARG A 130 14.24 -4.23 7.33
C ARG A 130 15.27 -3.25 6.78
N ILE A 131 14.90 -1.97 6.77
CA ILE A 131 15.79 -0.87 6.36
C ILE A 131 16.61 -0.38 7.55
N TRP A 132 15.94 -0.10 8.67
CA TRP A 132 16.55 0.40 9.89
C TRP A 132 16.36 -0.53 11.10
N ASP A 133 17.32 -0.51 12.03
CA ASP A 133 17.24 -1.32 13.26
C ASP A 133 16.21 -0.79 14.27
N SER A 134 15.99 0.53 14.30
CA SER A 134 15.23 1.21 15.36
C SER A 134 13.95 1.88 14.84
N VAL A 135 13.02 1.08 14.31
CA VAL A 135 11.67 1.55 13.92
C VAL A 135 10.72 1.34 15.10
N PRO A 136 9.94 2.36 15.51
CA PRO A 136 9.00 2.20 16.61
C PRO A 136 7.91 1.17 16.29
N ASN A 137 7.41 0.52 17.33
CA ASN A 137 6.20 -0.29 17.20
C ASN A 137 5.00 0.63 16.95
N PHE A 138 4.06 0.18 16.11
CA PHE A 138 2.82 0.90 15.86
C PHE A 138 1.96 1.00 17.13
N ASN A 139 1.49 2.21 17.43
CA ASN A 139 0.67 2.50 18.60
C ASN A 139 -0.69 3.05 18.17
N GLU A 140 -1.76 2.29 18.42
CA GLU A 140 -3.12 2.66 18.03
C GLU A 140 -3.63 3.97 18.66
N ASP A 141 -3.08 4.41 19.79
CA ASP A 141 -3.57 5.61 20.49
C ASP A 141 -3.11 6.91 19.82
N ASN A 142 -1.93 6.93 19.20
CA ASN A 142 -1.30 8.14 18.67
C ASN A 142 -0.75 8.02 17.24
N ASP A 143 -0.99 6.88 16.59
CA ASP A 143 -0.56 6.61 15.23
C ASP A 143 -1.74 6.29 14.32
N ASN A 144 -1.55 6.44 13.00
CA ASN A 144 -2.47 5.91 11.99
C ASN A 144 -1.72 5.44 10.75
N LEU A 145 -2.34 4.47 10.08
CA LEU A 145 -2.03 4.11 8.71
C LEU A 145 -3.21 4.50 7.83
N TYR A 146 -2.92 4.73 6.55
CA TYR A 146 -3.93 5.08 5.56
C TYR A 146 -3.87 4.09 4.40
N LEU A 147 -5.04 3.66 3.94
CA LEU A 147 -5.16 2.86 2.72
C LEU A 147 -4.67 3.70 1.53
N PRO A 148 -3.69 3.22 0.73
CA PRO A 148 -3.32 3.88 -0.51
C PRO A 148 -4.46 3.76 -1.53
N VAL A 149 -5.22 4.84 -1.70
CA VAL A 149 -6.38 4.84 -2.59
C VAL A 149 -5.99 5.27 -4.00
N ASP A 150 -6.25 4.40 -4.97
CA ASP A 150 -6.16 4.71 -6.40
C ASP A 150 -7.44 4.34 -7.15
N ALA A 151 -7.40 4.40 -8.49
CA ALA A 151 -8.54 4.08 -9.33
C ALA A 151 -9.09 2.67 -9.10
N VAL A 152 -8.26 1.68 -8.76
CA VAL A 152 -8.71 0.31 -8.47
C VAL A 152 -9.63 0.32 -7.26
N ILE A 153 -9.19 0.92 -6.15
CA ILE A 153 -9.97 1.01 -4.92
C ILE A 153 -11.22 1.85 -5.12
N ILE A 154 -11.10 3.02 -5.77
CA ILE A 154 -12.24 3.91 -6.07
C ILE A 154 -13.32 3.16 -6.85
N ASN A 155 -12.93 2.33 -7.82
CA ASN A 155 -13.89 1.55 -8.61
C ASN A 155 -14.60 0.48 -7.78
N ILE A 156 -13.91 -0.18 -6.85
CA ILE A 156 -14.55 -1.15 -5.93
C ILE A 156 -15.62 -0.44 -5.09
N PHE A 157 -15.29 0.72 -4.52
CA PHE A 157 -16.23 1.50 -3.73
C PHE A 157 -17.40 2.00 -4.57
N ASN A 158 -17.17 2.47 -5.79
CA ASN A 158 -18.23 2.86 -6.72
C ASN A 158 -19.13 1.71 -7.13
N LYS A 159 -18.58 0.50 -7.28
CA LYS A 159 -19.35 -0.72 -7.56
C LYS A 159 -20.29 -1.07 -6.41
N MET A 160 -19.88 -0.85 -5.17
CA MET A 160 -20.74 -1.04 -4.00
C MET A 160 -21.79 0.07 -3.84
N LYS A 161 -21.39 1.33 -4.08
CA LYS A 161 -22.25 2.51 -3.99
C LYS A 161 -21.61 3.67 -4.76
N LYS A 162 -22.25 4.15 -5.83
CA LYS A 162 -21.73 5.27 -6.63
C LYS A 162 -21.73 6.57 -5.82
N GLN A 163 -20.55 7.14 -5.55
CA GLN A 163 -20.34 8.40 -4.81
C GLN A 163 -19.02 9.05 -5.25
N ASN A 164 -18.75 10.27 -4.76
CA ASN A 164 -17.48 10.96 -4.97
C ASN A 164 -16.37 10.38 -4.06
N TRP A 165 -16.04 9.12 -4.28
CA TRP A 165 -14.99 8.42 -3.56
C TRP A 165 -13.62 8.97 -3.92
N ASN A 166 -12.81 9.22 -2.90
CA ASN A 166 -11.43 9.66 -2.99
C ASN A 166 -10.67 9.16 -1.76
N PHE A 167 -9.36 9.44 -1.69
CA PHE A 167 -8.50 9.03 -0.57
C PHE A 167 -9.11 9.37 0.80
N ARG A 168 -9.58 10.61 0.98
CA ARG A 168 -10.13 11.09 2.25
C ARG A 168 -11.45 10.41 2.58
N THR A 169 -12.38 10.34 1.63
CA THR A 169 -13.73 9.80 1.89
C THR A 169 -13.71 8.29 2.11
N ILE A 170 -12.81 7.55 1.44
CA ILE A 170 -12.63 6.11 1.66
C ILE A 170 -11.99 5.84 3.02
N ASN A 171 -10.85 6.47 3.34
CA ASN A 171 -10.19 6.25 4.63
C ASN A 171 -11.09 6.63 5.81
N LYS A 172 -11.82 7.76 5.71
CA LYS A 172 -12.84 8.14 6.70
C LYS A 172 -13.92 7.07 6.82
N LYS A 173 -14.43 6.53 5.70
CA LYS A 173 -15.48 5.51 5.75
C LYS A 173 -15.00 4.22 6.41
N LEU A 174 -13.74 3.84 6.20
CA LEU A 174 -13.14 2.66 6.82
C LEU A 174 -12.91 2.85 8.32
N SER A 175 -12.50 4.04 8.76
CA SER A 175 -12.31 4.34 10.19
C SER A 175 -13.62 4.40 10.99
N GLU A 176 -14.76 4.58 10.33
CA GLU A 176 -16.08 4.63 10.95
C GLU A 176 -16.74 3.24 11.12
N ILE A 177 -16.09 2.16 10.66
CA ILE A 177 -16.65 0.81 10.81
C ILE A 177 -16.45 0.34 12.25
N GLU A 178 -17.55 0.04 12.94
CA GLU A 178 -17.51 -0.42 14.33
C GLU A 178 -16.67 -1.68 14.50
N ASN A 179 -16.00 -1.79 15.65
CA ASN A 179 -15.12 -2.91 16.03
C ASN A 179 -13.91 -3.14 15.10
N ARG A 180 -13.54 -2.15 14.27
CA ARG A 180 -12.30 -2.20 13.47
C ARG A 180 -11.18 -1.45 14.15
N LYS A 181 -10.00 -2.06 14.13
CA LYS A 181 -8.77 -1.45 14.63
C LYS A 181 -8.18 -0.54 13.56
N LYS A 182 -7.41 0.47 13.94
CA LYS A 182 -6.66 1.29 12.97
C LYS A 182 -5.73 0.45 12.09
N LEU A 183 -5.20 -0.63 12.66
CA LEU A 183 -4.33 -1.55 11.94
C LEU A 183 -5.06 -2.39 10.88
N ASP A 184 -6.40 -2.44 10.89
CA ASP A 184 -7.17 -3.15 9.86
C ASP A 184 -6.98 -2.57 8.45
N ILE A 185 -6.39 -1.38 8.32
CA ILE A 185 -5.97 -0.82 7.03
C ILE A 185 -5.06 -1.79 6.26
N GLU A 186 -4.24 -2.58 6.95
CA GLU A 186 -3.43 -3.66 6.36
C GLU A 186 -4.29 -4.69 5.62
N VAL A 187 -5.44 -5.05 6.19
CA VAL A 187 -6.41 -5.98 5.60
C VAL A 187 -7.06 -5.34 4.38
N TRP A 188 -7.45 -4.07 4.50
CA TRP A 188 -8.07 -3.32 3.41
C TRP A 188 -7.14 -3.09 2.21
N ASP A 189 -5.82 -3.08 2.40
CA ASP A 189 -4.83 -2.98 1.30
C ASP A 189 -4.97 -4.13 0.28
N ASP A 190 -5.44 -5.31 0.71
CA ASP A 190 -5.68 -6.44 -0.20
C ASP A 190 -6.78 -6.18 -1.22
N LEU A 191 -7.64 -5.19 -0.99
CA LEU A 191 -8.58 -4.72 -2.01
C LEU A 191 -7.86 -4.32 -3.30
N TRP A 192 -6.63 -3.81 -3.20
CA TRP A 192 -5.86 -3.44 -4.38
C TRP A 192 -5.54 -4.68 -5.23
N PHE A 193 -5.02 -5.75 -4.62
CA PHE A 193 -4.71 -6.99 -5.31
C PHE A 193 -5.95 -7.57 -5.97
N TRP A 194 -7.00 -7.80 -5.18
CA TRP A 194 -8.24 -8.42 -5.65
C TRP A 194 -8.96 -7.55 -6.69
N GLY A 195 -9.01 -6.24 -6.47
CA GLY A 195 -9.59 -5.31 -7.41
C GLY A 195 -8.80 -5.18 -8.71
N PHE A 196 -7.47 -5.23 -8.65
CA PHE A 196 -6.63 -5.09 -9.83
C PHE A 196 -6.91 -6.24 -10.80
N ILE A 197 -6.82 -7.48 -10.32
CA ILE A 197 -7.01 -8.70 -11.11
C ILE A 197 -8.48 -9.00 -11.45
N ASN A 198 -9.44 -8.26 -10.88
CA ASN A 198 -10.86 -8.41 -11.16
C ASN A 198 -11.49 -7.21 -11.88
N GLN A 199 -10.70 -6.34 -12.50
CA GLN A 199 -11.22 -5.22 -13.27
C GLN A 199 -10.72 -5.27 -14.71
N LYS A 200 -11.62 -5.26 -15.71
CA LYS A 200 -11.30 -5.07 -17.13
C LYS A 200 -11.80 -3.72 -17.63
N GLY A 201 -11.21 -3.22 -18.72
CA GLY A 201 -11.59 -1.95 -19.33
C GLY A 201 -10.98 -0.71 -18.65
N SER A 202 -11.10 0.42 -19.33
CA SER A 202 -10.54 1.72 -18.92
C SER A 202 -11.62 2.66 -18.35
N SER A 203 -12.76 2.82 -19.04
CA SER A 203 -13.87 3.72 -18.67
C SER A 203 -15.05 2.98 -18.01
N ASP A 204 -15.64 1.98 -18.67
CA ASP A 204 -16.67 1.11 -18.10
C ASP A 204 -16.03 -0.19 -17.64
N ARG A 205 -15.73 -0.27 -16.34
CA ARG A 205 -15.03 -1.43 -15.79
C ARG A 205 -16.00 -2.57 -15.46
N SER A 206 -15.82 -3.70 -16.13
CA SER A 206 -16.45 -4.95 -15.72
C SER A 206 -15.66 -5.57 -14.55
N PHE A 207 -16.40 -6.11 -13.58
CA PHE A 207 -15.85 -6.80 -12.41
C PHE A 207 -15.82 -8.30 -12.68
N GLU A 208 -14.73 -8.77 -13.27
CA GLU A 208 -14.50 -10.16 -13.66
C GLU A 208 -13.02 -10.49 -13.69
N TRP A 209 -12.70 -11.78 -13.58
CA TRP A 209 -11.33 -12.29 -13.64
C TRP A 209 -10.58 -11.78 -14.88
N ASN A 210 -9.47 -11.09 -14.64
CA ASN A 210 -8.58 -10.54 -15.65
C ASN A 210 -7.22 -11.24 -15.56
N GLU A 211 -7.11 -12.35 -16.29
CA GLU A 211 -5.88 -13.15 -16.39
C GLU A 211 -4.68 -12.32 -16.86
N GLY A 212 -4.87 -11.44 -17.85
CA GLY A 212 -3.79 -10.58 -18.36
C GLY A 212 -3.17 -9.73 -17.25
N LYS A 213 -4.00 -9.12 -16.38
CA LYS A 213 -3.49 -8.37 -15.23
C LYS A 213 -2.78 -9.25 -14.21
N TYR A 214 -3.26 -10.47 -13.98
CA TYR A 214 -2.55 -11.40 -13.10
C TYR A 214 -1.16 -11.77 -13.63
N TRP A 215 -1.05 -12.00 -14.94
CA TRP A 215 0.25 -12.25 -15.61
C TRP A 215 1.18 -11.03 -15.54
N MET A 216 0.64 -9.81 -15.55
CA MET A 216 1.41 -8.57 -15.38
C MET A 216 1.91 -8.32 -13.95
N LEU A 217 1.38 -9.02 -12.94
CA LEU A 217 1.94 -8.99 -11.59
C LEU A 217 3.19 -9.86 -11.56
N PHE A 218 4.35 -9.28 -11.88
CA PHE A 218 5.62 -10.00 -11.99
C PHE A 218 5.87 -10.95 -10.81
N ASP A 219 5.69 -10.45 -9.59
CA ASP A 219 5.99 -11.13 -8.33
C ASP A 219 4.93 -12.19 -7.89
N SER A 220 3.88 -12.44 -8.70
CA SER A 220 2.83 -13.44 -8.38
C SER A 220 3.20 -14.85 -8.84
N ASN A 221 2.73 -15.87 -8.11
CA ASN A 221 2.98 -17.29 -8.43
C ASN A 221 2.17 -17.76 -9.66
N LYS A 222 2.87 -18.10 -10.76
CA LYS A 222 2.26 -18.47 -12.05
C LYS A 222 2.01 -19.98 -12.23
N SER A 223 2.08 -20.79 -11.17
CA SER A 223 1.72 -22.20 -11.29
C SER A 223 0.24 -22.36 -11.68
N GLN A 224 -0.06 -23.38 -12.49
CA GLN A 224 -1.41 -23.62 -13.00
C GLN A 224 -2.42 -23.83 -11.85
N ASP A 225 -2.01 -24.52 -10.79
CA ASP A 225 -2.87 -24.75 -9.63
C ASP A 225 -3.16 -23.46 -8.88
N LYS A 226 -2.17 -22.57 -8.73
CA LYS A 226 -2.38 -21.25 -8.12
C LYS A 226 -3.32 -20.38 -8.97
N ILE A 227 -3.16 -20.39 -10.29
CA ILE A 227 -4.05 -19.65 -11.20
C ILE A 227 -5.50 -20.14 -11.06
N ARG A 228 -5.72 -21.45 -11.00
CA ARG A 228 -7.06 -22.03 -10.78
C ARG A 228 -7.64 -21.61 -9.41
N GLU A 229 -6.84 -21.64 -8.36
CA GLU A 229 -7.21 -21.19 -7.02
C GLU A 229 -7.62 -19.70 -7.02
N ILE A 230 -6.77 -18.83 -7.58
CA ILE A 230 -7.03 -17.39 -7.70
C ILE A 230 -8.28 -17.10 -8.54
N LYS A 231 -8.50 -17.82 -9.64
CA LYS A 231 -9.70 -17.66 -10.47
C LYS A 231 -10.97 -18.03 -9.69
N LYS A 232 -10.94 -19.10 -8.89
CA LYS A 232 -12.06 -19.48 -8.00
C LYS A 232 -12.33 -18.41 -6.94
N LYS A 233 -11.28 -17.89 -6.30
CA LYS A 233 -11.40 -16.82 -5.29
C LYS A 233 -11.85 -15.49 -5.89
N SER A 234 -11.45 -15.20 -7.11
CA SER A 234 -11.92 -14.05 -7.89
C SER A 234 -13.42 -14.11 -8.14
N ALA A 235 -13.98 -15.29 -8.43
CA ALA A 235 -15.43 -15.46 -8.53
C ALA A 235 -16.15 -15.15 -7.20
N GLN A 236 -15.58 -15.58 -6.07
CA GLN A 236 -16.11 -15.26 -4.73
C GLN A 236 -16.09 -13.75 -4.47
N PHE A 237 -14.95 -13.09 -4.70
CA PHE A 237 -14.80 -11.64 -4.58
C PHE A 237 -15.83 -10.87 -5.42
N ASN A 238 -15.98 -11.24 -6.70
CA ASN A 238 -16.95 -10.59 -7.58
C ASN A 238 -18.40 -10.84 -7.15
N SER A 239 -18.72 -12.01 -6.60
CA SER A 239 -20.06 -12.30 -6.08
C SER A 239 -20.44 -11.35 -4.94
N ILE A 240 -19.50 -11.03 -4.03
CA ILE A 240 -19.72 -10.07 -2.93
C ILE A 240 -20.02 -8.67 -3.48
N LEU A 241 -19.30 -8.25 -4.51
CA LEU A 241 -19.49 -6.92 -5.13
C LEU A 241 -20.81 -6.80 -5.90
N ASN A 242 -21.29 -7.89 -6.49
CA ASN A 242 -22.48 -7.95 -7.33
C ASN A 242 -23.81 -8.21 -6.60
N LYS A 243 -23.77 -8.56 -5.31
CA LYS A 243 -24.95 -8.54 -4.43
C LYS A 243 -25.61 -7.16 -4.38
#